data_AF-A0A2E0QYL3-F1
#
_entry.id   AF-A0A2E0QYL3-F1
#
_cell.length_a   1.000
_cell.length_b   1.000
_cell.length_c   1.000
_cell.angle_alpha   90.00
_cell.angle_beta   90.00
_cell.angle_gamma   90.00
#
_symmetry.space_group_name_H-M   'P 1'
#
loop_
_entity.id
_entity.type
_entity.pdbx_description
1 polymer ?
#
loop_
_entity_poly.entity_id
_entity_poly.type
_entity_poly.pdbx_seq_one_letter_code
_entity_poly.pdbx_strand_id
1 'polypeptide(L)'
;MNSIIPNLQQFQLEELGKTPMVDNPNAEISFKVDLEPSRVTKRILVGIRDESCNRGITVAVYPATGEVCDLSNGGGVIGYLSQSPVSPGSPIACDLTLYRFGANFVCSVRIQGEIFLYPAFSLEGNTRLTAFVGQEGESEDQRLSWSRLRLDVLEQPAAA
;
A
#
# COMPACT_ATOMS: atom_id res chain seq x y z
N MET A 1 4.04 -23.27 -15.08
CA MET A 1 4.55 -21.88 -15.02
C MET A 1 4.38 -21.41 -13.59
N ASN A 2 5.45 -21.41 -12.80
CA ASN A 2 5.42 -20.92 -11.42
C ASN A 2 5.49 -19.40 -11.48
N SER A 3 4.34 -18.73 -11.47
CA SER A 3 4.30 -17.32 -11.07
C SER A 3 4.79 -17.26 -9.63
N ILE A 4 6.03 -16.79 -9.46
CA ILE A 4 6.65 -16.51 -8.16
C ILE A 4 5.93 -15.29 -7.61
N ILE A 5 4.75 -15.52 -7.04
CA ILE A 5 4.04 -14.51 -6.27
C ILE A 5 4.94 -14.21 -5.09
N PRO A 6 5.45 -12.97 -4.93
CA PRO A 6 6.31 -12.67 -3.81
C PRO A 6 5.48 -12.73 -2.54
N ASN A 7 5.85 -13.67 -1.66
CA ASN A 7 5.29 -13.75 -0.32
C ASN A 7 5.79 -12.52 0.45
N LEU A 8 4.94 -11.90 1.27
CA LEU A 8 5.32 -10.80 2.17
C LEU A 8 6.55 -11.13 3.03
N GLN A 9 6.83 -12.40 3.27
CA GLN A 9 8.04 -12.90 3.94
C GLN A 9 9.36 -12.49 3.28
N GLN A 10 9.34 -12.11 2.00
CA GLN A 10 10.53 -11.62 1.28
C GLN A 10 10.82 -10.14 1.56
N PHE A 11 9.91 -9.45 2.25
CA PHE A 11 10.01 -8.04 2.57
C PHE A 11 10.28 -7.87 4.06
N GLN A 12 11.18 -6.95 4.37
CA GLN A 12 11.34 -6.43 5.71
C GLN A 12 10.28 -5.36 5.90
N LEU A 13 9.25 -5.69 6.68
CA LEU A 13 8.10 -4.82 6.91
C LEU A 13 8.34 -3.92 8.13
N GLU A 14 7.92 -2.68 8.00
CA GLU A 14 7.87 -1.70 9.08
C GLU A 14 6.41 -1.24 9.24
N GLU A 15 5.83 -1.46 10.41
CA GLU A 15 4.52 -0.94 10.76
C GLU A 15 4.64 0.56 11.07
N LEU A 16 3.84 1.38 10.38
CA LEU A 16 3.86 2.84 10.53
C LEU A 16 2.71 3.38 11.38
N GLY A 17 1.69 2.56 11.62
CA GLY A 17 0.59 2.90 12.52
C GLY A 17 -0.67 2.11 12.27
N LYS A 18 -1.66 2.30 13.14
CA LYS A 18 -2.99 1.69 13.06
C LYS A 18 -4.06 2.75 13.11
N THR A 19 -5.12 2.55 12.33
CA THR A 19 -6.31 3.40 12.43
C THR A 19 -7.01 3.20 13.78
N PRO A 20 -7.86 4.16 14.20
CA PRO A 20 -8.94 3.82 15.12
C PRO A 20 -9.81 2.71 14.52
N MET A 21 -10.67 2.13 15.35
CA MET A 21 -11.64 1.15 14.88
C MET A 21 -12.60 1.84 13.90
N VAL A 22 -12.68 1.33 12.68
CA VAL A 22 -13.55 1.88 11.64
C VAL A 22 -14.92 1.22 11.80
N ASP A 23 -15.87 1.95 12.38
CA ASP A 23 -17.24 1.49 12.65
C ASP A 23 -18.30 2.25 11.83
N ASN A 24 -17.99 3.47 11.39
CA ASN A 24 -18.82 4.23 10.47
C ASN A 24 -18.88 3.52 9.10
N PRO A 25 -20.08 3.22 8.55
CA PRO A 25 -20.23 2.56 7.25
C PRO A 25 -19.88 3.46 6.04
N ASN A 26 -19.74 4.77 6.25
CA ASN A 26 -19.35 5.77 5.25
C ASN A 26 -18.10 6.51 5.74
N ALA A 27 -16.95 5.83 5.68
CA ALA A 27 -15.67 6.36 6.13
C ALA A 27 -14.66 6.34 4.98
N GLU A 28 -13.77 7.31 4.98
CA GLU A 28 -12.60 7.35 4.12
C GLU A 28 -11.36 7.12 4.98
N ILE A 29 -10.56 6.11 4.65
CA ILE A 29 -9.23 5.91 5.24
C ILE A 29 -8.19 6.29 4.20
N SER A 30 -7.25 7.15 4.59
CA SER A 30 -6.16 7.60 3.73
C SER A 30 -4.81 7.31 4.38
N PHE A 31 -3.94 6.61 3.66
CA PHE A 31 -2.55 6.38 4.04
C PHE A 31 -1.62 6.97 2.98
N LYS A 32 -0.84 7.97 3.38
CA LYS A 32 0.12 8.67 2.52
C LYS A 32 1.52 8.55 3.09
N VAL A 33 2.48 8.25 2.24
CA VAL A 33 3.90 8.13 2.62
C VAL A 33 4.78 8.32 1.40
N ASP A 34 5.92 8.97 1.59
CA ASP A 34 6.98 9.05 0.60
C ASP A 34 8.01 7.96 0.91
N LEU A 35 8.26 7.06 -0.05
CA LEU A 35 9.25 5.97 0.10
C LEU A 35 10.56 6.33 -0.61
N GLU A 36 11.68 6.18 0.06
CA GLU A 36 13.01 6.58 -0.44
C GLU A 36 13.90 5.34 -0.59
N PRO A 37 13.82 4.61 -1.73
CA PRO A 37 14.62 3.42 -1.95
C PRO A 37 16.11 3.76 -2.07
N SER A 38 16.94 3.21 -1.19
CA SER A 38 18.40 3.32 -1.27
C SER A 38 19.00 2.58 -2.47
N ARG A 39 18.29 1.56 -3.00
CA ARG A 39 18.66 0.76 -4.16
C ARG A 39 17.45 0.53 -5.04
N VAL A 40 17.61 0.76 -6.34
CA VAL A 40 16.52 0.64 -7.34
C VAL A 40 16.26 -0.79 -7.79
N THR A 41 17.18 -1.71 -7.50
CA THR A 41 17.11 -3.14 -7.86
C THR A 41 16.28 -3.97 -6.90
N LYS A 42 15.73 -3.34 -5.84
CA LYS A 42 14.93 -3.99 -4.81
C LYS A 42 13.51 -3.44 -4.88
N ARG A 43 12.53 -4.31 -4.76
CA ARG A 43 11.13 -3.87 -4.65
C ARG A 43 10.93 -3.15 -3.32
N ILE A 44 10.17 -2.07 -3.35
CA ILE A 44 9.61 -1.45 -2.16
C ILE A 44 8.13 -1.77 -2.10
N LEU A 45 7.56 -1.65 -0.92
CA LEU A 45 6.21 -2.04 -0.60
C LEU A 45 5.52 -0.95 0.19
N VAL A 46 4.26 -0.72 -0.14
CA VAL A 46 3.33 0.11 0.63
C VAL A 46 2.02 -0.68 0.82
N GLY A 47 1.47 -0.66 2.03
CA GLY A 47 0.26 -1.40 2.31
C GLY A 47 -0.56 -0.86 3.47
N ILE A 48 -1.85 -1.18 3.43
CA ILE A 48 -2.78 -0.99 4.53
C ILE A 48 -3.69 -2.22 4.59
N ARG A 49 -3.67 -2.94 5.71
CA ARG A 49 -4.38 -4.23 5.88
C ARG A 49 -5.19 -4.31 7.15
N ASP A 50 -6.18 -5.18 7.16
CA ASP A 50 -6.92 -5.57 8.35
C ASP A 50 -6.06 -6.35 9.36
N GLU A 51 -6.56 -6.52 10.58
CA GLU A 51 -5.86 -7.22 11.66
C GLU A 51 -5.56 -8.70 11.33
N SER A 52 -6.35 -9.32 10.45
CA SER A 52 -6.09 -10.69 9.99
C SER A 52 -5.01 -10.79 8.90
N CYS A 53 -4.50 -9.65 8.42
CA CYS A 53 -3.55 -9.53 7.32
C CYS A 53 -4.02 -10.15 5.99
N ASN A 54 -5.32 -10.43 5.84
CA ASN A 54 -5.88 -11.11 4.67
C ASN A 54 -6.57 -10.16 3.69
N ARG A 55 -6.97 -8.97 4.14
CA ARG A 55 -7.72 -7.98 3.35
C ARG A 55 -7.04 -6.63 3.43
N GLY A 56 -7.15 -5.85 2.35
CA GLY A 56 -6.53 -4.53 2.25
C GLY A 56 -5.74 -4.36 0.96
N ILE A 57 -5.01 -3.26 0.91
CA ILE A 57 -4.15 -2.90 -0.22
C ILE A 57 -2.72 -3.29 0.13
N THR A 58 -2.02 -3.93 -0.80
CA THR A 58 -0.58 -4.14 -0.70
C THR A 58 0.02 -4.10 -2.08
N VAL A 59 0.85 -3.11 -2.30
CA VAL A 59 1.43 -2.84 -3.61
C VAL A 59 2.93 -2.83 -3.49
N ALA A 60 3.58 -3.59 -4.36
CA ALA A 60 5.01 -3.52 -4.55
C ALA A 60 5.34 -2.66 -5.77
N VAL A 61 6.37 -1.84 -5.65
CA VAL A 61 6.93 -1.03 -6.74
C VAL A 61 8.34 -1.51 -6.99
N TYR A 62 8.68 -1.77 -8.25
CA TYR A 62 10.04 -2.06 -8.69
C TYR A 62 10.68 -0.77 -9.23
N PRO A 63 11.55 -0.07 -8.47
CA PRO A 63 11.97 1.27 -8.85
C PRO A 63 12.77 1.32 -10.17
N ALA A 64 13.49 0.26 -10.55
CA ALA A 64 14.24 0.27 -11.81
C ALA A 64 13.39 0.08 -13.08
N THR A 65 12.23 -0.57 -12.99
CA THR A 65 11.37 -0.89 -14.14
C THR A 65 10.05 -0.11 -14.11
N GLY A 66 9.72 0.48 -12.96
CA GLY A 66 8.43 1.12 -12.73
C GLY A 66 7.28 0.13 -12.50
N GLU A 67 7.53 -1.18 -12.50
CA GLU A 67 6.48 -2.18 -12.29
C GLU A 67 5.76 -1.97 -10.96
N VAL A 68 4.43 -1.95 -11.01
CA VAL A 68 3.56 -1.87 -9.85
C VAL A 68 2.77 -3.18 -9.77
N CYS A 69 2.94 -3.93 -8.69
CA CYS A 69 2.32 -5.25 -8.51
C CYS A 69 1.37 -5.26 -7.31
N ASP A 70 0.21 -5.89 -7.48
CA ASP A 70 -0.75 -6.12 -6.41
C ASP A 70 -0.43 -7.41 -5.66
N LEU A 71 0.11 -7.28 -4.44
CA LEU A 71 0.47 -8.43 -3.61
C LEU A 71 -0.69 -8.97 -2.76
N SER A 72 -1.80 -8.26 -2.65
CA SER A 72 -2.99 -8.81 -1.96
C SER A 72 -3.76 -9.76 -2.87
N ASN A 73 -3.72 -9.59 -4.19
CA ASN A 73 -4.51 -10.36 -5.15
C ASN A 73 -3.66 -11.20 -6.11
N GLY A 74 -2.62 -11.85 -5.57
CA GLY A 74 -1.84 -12.85 -6.30
C GLY A 74 -0.60 -12.34 -7.02
N GLY A 75 -0.12 -11.14 -6.71
CA GLY A 75 1.20 -10.63 -7.13
C GLY A 75 1.29 -10.17 -8.58
N GLY A 76 0.17 -10.04 -9.29
CA GLY A 76 0.14 -9.62 -10.69
C GLY A 76 0.53 -8.14 -10.86
N VAL A 77 1.13 -7.81 -12.02
CA VAL A 77 1.40 -6.43 -12.41
C VAL A 77 0.08 -5.72 -12.71
N ILE A 78 -0.16 -4.59 -12.06
CA ILE A 78 -1.35 -3.74 -12.25
C ILE A 78 -1.04 -2.45 -13.02
N GLY A 79 0.23 -2.17 -13.29
CA GLY A 79 0.66 -1.07 -14.15
C GLY A 79 2.16 -0.78 -14.07
N TYR A 80 2.56 0.30 -14.72
CA TYR A 80 3.95 0.77 -14.77
C TYR A 80 3.99 2.28 -14.53
N LEU A 81 4.96 2.73 -13.72
CA LEU A 81 5.25 4.14 -13.54
C LEU A 81 5.91 4.71 -14.80
N SER A 82 5.38 5.82 -15.30
CA SER A 82 5.92 6.56 -16.44
C SER A 82 7.32 7.14 -16.16
N GLN A 83 7.62 7.44 -14.90
CA GLN A 83 8.90 8.02 -14.45
C GLN A 83 9.83 6.96 -13.86
N SER A 84 10.14 5.92 -14.64
CA SER A 84 11.11 4.88 -14.31
C SER A 84 12.32 4.89 -15.26
N PRO A 85 13.52 4.48 -14.81
CA PRO A 85 13.88 4.13 -13.44
C PRO A 85 13.85 5.33 -12.49
N VAL A 86 13.42 5.11 -11.25
CA VAL A 86 13.48 6.13 -10.21
C VAL A 86 14.93 6.31 -9.76
N SER A 87 15.35 7.55 -9.50
CA SER A 87 16.70 7.80 -8.97
C SER A 87 16.84 7.29 -7.53
N PRO A 88 17.96 6.63 -7.14
CA PRO A 88 18.17 6.19 -5.77
C PRO A 88 18.03 7.35 -4.77
N GLY A 89 17.35 7.10 -3.66
CA GLY A 89 17.06 8.10 -2.62
C GLY A 89 16.03 9.17 -3.03
N SER A 90 15.51 9.14 -4.26
CA SER A 90 14.41 10.02 -4.64
C SER A 90 13.08 9.50 -4.08
N PRO A 91 12.27 10.36 -3.45
CA PRO A 91 10.96 9.96 -2.93
C PRO A 91 10.01 9.42 -4.00
N ILE A 92 9.36 8.30 -3.68
CA ILE A 92 8.22 7.74 -4.40
C ILE A 92 6.99 8.01 -3.55
N ALA A 93 6.22 9.02 -3.93
CA ALA A 93 5.00 9.39 -3.23
C ALA A 93 3.91 8.31 -3.42
N CYS A 94 3.40 7.77 -2.32
CA CYS A 94 2.34 6.78 -2.31
C CYS A 94 1.12 7.34 -1.55
N ASP A 95 -0.07 7.18 -2.14
CA ASP A 95 -1.35 7.54 -1.54
C ASP A 95 -2.34 6.39 -1.75
N LEU A 96 -2.64 5.69 -0.65
CA LEU A 96 -3.62 4.61 -0.59
C LEU A 96 -4.87 5.15 0.09
N THR A 97 -5.96 5.24 -0.65
CA THR A 97 -7.26 5.65 -0.12
C THR A 97 -8.26 4.48 -0.19
N LEU A 98 -9.02 4.31 0.88
CA LEU A 98 -10.06 3.30 1.04
C LEU A 98 -11.38 4.00 1.38
N TYR A 99 -12.37 3.89 0.49
CA TYR A 99 -13.71 4.41 0.71
C TYR A 99 -14.62 3.27 1.15
N ARG A 100 -15.13 3.34 2.37
CA ARG A 100 -16.07 2.36 2.92
C ARG A 100 -17.50 2.72 2.53
N PHE A 101 -18.22 1.72 2.03
CA PHE A 101 -19.65 1.73 1.76
C PHE A 101 -20.28 0.48 2.36
N GLY A 102 -20.77 0.59 3.60
CA GLY A 102 -21.24 -0.56 4.38
C GLY A 102 -20.09 -1.54 4.65
N ALA A 103 -20.18 -2.76 4.10
CA ALA A 103 -19.13 -3.77 4.21
C ALA A 103 -18.06 -3.67 3.11
N ASN A 104 -18.28 -2.86 2.07
CA ASN A 104 -17.41 -2.79 0.90
C ASN A 104 -16.39 -1.66 1.02
N PHE A 105 -15.18 -1.90 0.54
CA PHE A 105 -14.11 -0.93 0.44
C PHE A 105 -13.71 -0.75 -1.01
N VAL A 106 -13.89 0.46 -1.53
CA VAL A 106 -13.42 0.88 -2.84
C VAL A 106 -12.04 1.50 -2.69
N CYS A 107 -11.08 1.01 -3.46
CA CYS A 107 -9.67 1.35 -3.33
C CYS A 107 -9.26 2.40 -4.37
N SER A 108 -8.46 3.38 -3.96
CA SER A 108 -7.73 4.27 -4.85
C SER A 108 -6.25 4.17 -4.52
N VAL A 109 -5.48 3.62 -5.45
CA VAL A 109 -4.01 3.51 -5.32
C VAL A 109 -3.38 4.55 -6.23
N ARG A 110 -2.62 5.47 -5.63
CA ARG A 110 -1.84 6.46 -6.37
C ARG A 110 -0.37 6.35 -6.02
N ILE A 111 0.48 6.29 -7.05
CA ILE A 111 1.94 6.24 -6.88
C ILE A 111 2.55 7.26 -7.86
N GLN A 112 3.33 8.19 -7.33
CA GLN A 112 3.84 9.37 -8.06
C GLN A 112 2.75 10.16 -8.80
N GLY A 113 1.54 10.20 -8.23
CA GLY A 113 0.37 10.85 -8.84
C GLY A 113 -0.34 10.04 -9.94
N GLU A 114 0.24 8.91 -10.37
CA GLU A 114 -0.39 7.99 -11.31
C GLU A 114 -1.40 7.09 -10.58
N ILE A 115 -2.54 6.81 -11.21
CA ILE A 115 -3.63 6.02 -10.63
C ILE A 115 -3.55 4.58 -11.13
N PHE A 116 -3.62 3.63 -10.19
CA PHE A 116 -3.64 2.20 -10.47
C PHE A 116 -4.99 1.61 -10.10
N LEU A 117 -5.56 0.81 -11.01
CA LEU A 117 -6.80 0.11 -10.74
C LEU A 117 -6.55 -0.98 -9.70
N TYR A 118 -7.36 -0.98 -8.65
CA TYR A 118 -7.25 -1.93 -7.56
C TYR A 118 -8.64 -2.47 -7.21
N PRO A 119 -8.80 -3.79 -7.04
CA PRO A 119 -10.11 -4.37 -6.80
C PRO A 119 -10.68 -3.89 -5.46
N ALA A 120 -12.01 -3.72 -5.43
CA ALA A 120 -12.73 -3.56 -4.18
C ALA A 120 -12.70 -4.86 -3.38
N PHE A 121 -12.80 -4.75 -2.05
CA PHE A 121 -12.90 -5.91 -1.16
C PHE A 121 -13.93 -5.64 -0.07
N SER A 122 -14.41 -6.71 0.57
CA SER A 122 -15.35 -6.60 1.68
C SER A 122 -14.69 -6.94 3.01
N LEU A 123 -15.02 -6.18 4.04
CA LEU A 123 -14.66 -6.41 5.43
C LEU A 123 -15.93 -6.32 6.27
N GLU A 124 -16.25 -7.40 6.97
CA GLU A 124 -17.39 -7.43 7.88
C GLU A 124 -17.00 -6.87 9.26
N GLY A 125 -17.96 -6.20 9.91
CA GLY A 125 -17.80 -5.68 11.26
C GLY A 125 -16.89 -4.45 11.37
N ASN A 126 -16.43 -4.21 12.60
CA ASN A 126 -15.55 -3.11 12.92
C ASN A 126 -14.12 -3.65 12.98
N THR A 127 -13.19 -2.99 12.29
CA THR A 127 -11.78 -3.42 12.29
C THR A 127 -10.83 -2.23 12.33
N ARG A 128 -9.60 -2.50 12.72
CA ARG A 128 -8.48 -1.56 12.60
C ARG A 128 -7.68 -1.92 11.36
N LEU A 129 -7.23 -0.91 10.64
CA LEU A 129 -6.33 -1.07 9.53
C LEU A 129 -4.92 -0.69 9.97
N THR A 130 -3.95 -1.53 9.63
CA THR A 130 -2.53 -1.33 9.91
C THR A 130 -1.85 -0.88 8.64
N ALA A 131 -1.25 0.32 8.68
CA ALA A 131 -0.43 0.87 7.62
C ALA A 131 1.03 0.42 7.79
N PHE A 132 1.64 0.00 6.70
CA PHE A 132 3.01 -0.51 6.71
C PHE A 132 3.72 -0.24 5.40
N VAL A 133 5.04 -0.26 5.47
CA VAL A 133 5.94 -0.17 4.32
C VAL A 133 6.92 -1.32 4.38
N GLY A 134 7.66 -1.55 3.31
CA GLY A 134 8.74 -2.51 3.36
C GLY A 134 9.65 -2.48 2.16
N GLN A 135 10.77 -3.17 2.26
CA GLN A 135 11.70 -3.35 1.16
C GLN A 135 12.09 -4.82 1.06
N GLU A 136 12.28 -5.28 -0.17
CA GLU A 136 12.82 -6.60 -0.44
C GLU A 136 14.25 -6.72 0.11
N GLY A 137 14.50 -7.73 0.95
CA GLY A 137 15.81 -7.88 1.57
C GLY A 137 16.00 -9.21 2.28
N GLU A 138 17.24 -9.71 2.21
CA GLU A 138 17.69 -10.93 2.90
C GLU A 138 18.41 -10.63 4.24
N SER A 139 18.78 -9.38 4.52
CA SER A 139 19.54 -8.98 5.72
C SER A 139 19.05 -7.67 6.35
N GLU A 140 19.01 -7.60 7.69
CA GLU A 140 18.38 -6.54 8.50
C GLU A 140 19.06 -5.14 8.38
N ASP A 141 20.24 -5.05 7.76
CA ASP A 141 21.07 -3.82 7.74
C ASP A 141 20.63 -2.77 6.70
N GLN A 142 19.56 -3.01 5.93
CA GLN A 142 19.07 -2.06 4.92
C GLN A 142 17.60 -1.75 5.14
N ARG A 143 17.34 -0.85 6.10
CA ARG A 143 16.00 -0.30 6.30
C ARG A 143 15.62 0.65 5.17
N LEU A 144 14.37 0.54 4.74
CA LEU A 144 13.73 1.51 3.86
C LEU A 144 13.66 2.86 4.57
N SER A 145 14.06 3.93 3.89
CA SER A 145 13.80 5.29 4.39
C SER A 145 12.43 5.75 3.89
N TRP A 146 11.71 6.49 4.71
CA TRP A 146 10.41 7.05 4.37
C TRP A 146 10.20 8.39 5.05
N SER A 147 9.35 9.22 4.46
CA SER A 147 9.02 10.56 4.94
C SER A 147 7.54 10.89 4.68
N ARG A 148 7.09 12.06 5.17
CA ARG A 148 5.73 12.60 4.95
C ARG A 148 4.57 11.63 5.27
N LEU A 149 4.74 10.78 6.29
CA LEU A 149 3.72 9.85 6.76
C LEU A 149 2.45 10.58 7.22
N ARG A 150 1.31 10.16 6.70
CA ARG A 150 -0.02 10.56 7.16
C ARG A 150 -0.97 9.36 7.12
N LEU A 151 -1.69 9.12 8.21
CA LEU A 151 -2.73 8.10 8.32
C LEU A 151 -3.98 8.74 8.92
N ASP A 152 -5.02 8.92 8.10
CA ASP A 152 -6.27 9.57 8.49
C ASP A 152 -7.46 8.62 8.37
N VAL A 153 -8.45 8.84 9.23
CA VAL A 153 -9.81 8.34 9.06
C VAL A 153 -10.74 9.56 9.06
N LEU A 154 -11.42 9.78 7.95
CA LEU A 154 -12.37 10.87 7.77
C LEU A 154 -13.77 10.28 7.69
N GLU A 155 -14.68 10.80 8.51
CA GLU A 155 -16.10 10.48 8.37
C GLU A 155 -16.65 11.22 7.15
N GLN A 156 -17.25 10.49 6.21
CA GLN A 156 -17.99 11.15 5.15
C GLN A 156 -19.38 11.53 5.70
N PRO A 157 -19.80 12.80 5.54
CA PRO A 157 -21.16 13.16 5.91
C PRO A 157 -22.13 12.27 5.14
N ALA A 158 -23.13 11.74 5.84
CA ALA A 158 -24.21 11.01 5.17
C ALA A 158 -24.79 11.92 4.07
N ALA A 159 -24.88 11.40 2.84
CA ALA A 159 -25.58 12.12 1.79
C ALA A 159 -27.00 12.41 2.27
N ALA A 160 -27.35 13.70 2.33
CA ALA A 160 -28.67 14.18 2.76
C ALA A 160 -29.76 13.85 1.74
#